data_AF-A0AAV5FYA4-F1
#
_entry.id   AF-A0AAV5FYA4-F1
#
_cell.length_a   1.000
_cell.length_b   1.000
_cell.length_c   1.000
_cell.angle_alpha   90.00
_cell.angle_beta   90.00
_cell.angle_gamma   90.00
#
_symmetry.space_group_name_H-M   'P 1'
#
loop_
_entity.id
_entity.type
_entity.pdbx_description
1 polymer ?
#
loop_
_entity_poly.entity_id
_entity_poly.type
_entity_poly.pdbx_seq_one_letter_code
_entity_poly.pdbx_strand_id
1 'polypeptide(L)'
;MTATVLYFAMALDFPSWAIKAWDKIRRGYVWRGRKEAKGGHCLVAWPKVTRPKELGGFGISDLHRLTIALRARWPWLKKTAPHKAWASLSIQTSESVQALLSLAVTS
;
A
#
# COMPACT_ATOMS: atom_id res chain seq x y z
N MET A 1 -10.06 -3.42 5.30
CA MET A 1 -9.77 -2.91 3.95
C MET A 1 -10.63 -3.69 2.96
N THR A 2 -11.32 -3.03 2.03
CA THR A 2 -12.11 -3.73 1.03
C THR A 2 -11.20 -4.38 -0.02
N ALA A 3 -11.64 -5.52 -0.58
CA ALA A 3 -10.89 -6.28 -1.59
C ALA A 3 -10.46 -5.41 -2.79
N THR A 4 -11.27 -4.41 -3.14
CA THR A 4 -11.02 -3.45 -4.22
C THR A 4 -9.67 -2.73 -4.09
N VAL A 5 -9.32 -2.26 -2.88
CA VAL A 5 -8.06 -1.52 -2.70
C VAL A 5 -6.85 -2.44 -2.84
N LEU A 6 -6.96 -3.69 -2.36
CA LEU A 6 -5.89 -4.68 -2.50
C LEU A 6 -5.67 -5.04 -3.97
N TYR A 7 -6.75 -5.22 -4.73
CA TYR A 7 -6.68 -5.49 -6.16
C TYR A 7 -5.97 -4.36 -6.91
N PHE A 8 -6.40 -3.11 -6.70
CA PHE A 8 -5.77 -1.96 -7.34
C PHE A 8 -4.32 -1.75 -6.88
N ALA A 9 -4.00 -1.95 -5.60
CA ALA A 9 -2.63 -1.84 -5.10
C ALA A 9 -1.69 -2.88 -5.73
N MET A 10 -2.20 -4.07 -6.06
CA MET A 10 -1.42 -5.12 -6.72
C MET A 10 -1.18 -4.81 -8.20
N ALA A 11 -2.14 -4.16 -8.87
CA ALA A 11 -2.09 -3.89 -10.31
C ALA A 11 -1.44 -2.53 -10.66
N LEU A 12 -1.74 -1.48 -9.89
CA LEU A 12 -1.39 -0.09 -10.20
C LEU A 12 -0.37 0.47 -9.21
N ASP A 13 0.53 1.32 -9.71
CA ASP A 13 1.34 2.16 -8.82
C ASP A 13 0.52 3.42 -8.53
N PHE A 14 0.09 3.58 -7.29
CA PHE A 14 -0.82 4.68 -6.97
C PHE A 14 -0.06 6.00 -6.98
N PRO A 15 -0.50 6.99 -7.77
CA PRO A 15 0.05 8.33 -7.65
C PRO A 15 -0.27 8.89 -6.26
N SER A 16 0.60 9.75 -5.75
CA SER A 16 0.50 10.28 -4.38
C SER A 16 -0.85 10.97 -4.10
N TRP A 17 -1.47 11.59 -5.10
CA TRP A 17 -2.80 12.20 -4.98
C TRP A 17 -3.90 11.16 -4.71
N ALA A 18 -3.81 9.97 -5.32
CA ALA A 18 -4.79 8.91 -5.14
C ALA A 18 -4.70 8.38 -3.71
N ILE A 19 -3.49 8.11 -3.22
CA ILE A 19 -3.25 7.72 -1.82
C ILE A 19 -3.86 8.75 -0.87
N LYS A 20 -3.59 10.05 -1.10
CA LYS A 20 -4.16 11.14 -0.30
C LYS A 20 -5.69 11.16 -0.34
N ALA A 21 -6.31 10.88 -1.48
CA ALA A 21 -7.76 10.83 -1.64
C ALA A 21 -8.39 9.65 -0.88
N TRP A 22 -7.81 8.45 -1.01
CA TRP A 22 -8.23 7.27 -0.25
C TRP A 22 -8.08 7.49 1.26
N ASP A 23 -6.95 8.07 1.69
CA ASP A 23 -6.70 8.38 3.09
C ASP A 23 -7.65 9.46 3.62
N LYS A 24 -8.06 10.43 2.80
CA LYS A 24 -9.08 11.41 3.19
C LYS A 24 -10.40 10.72 3.55
N ILE A 25 -10.84 9.78 2.73
CA ILE A 25 -12.07 9.00 2.97
C ILE A 25 -11.93 8.16 4.24
N ARG A 26 -10.81 7.44 4.39
CA ARG A 26 -10.53 6.60 5.57
C ARG A 26 -10.50 7.42 6.85
N ARG A 27 -9.83 8.59 6.85
CA ARG A 27 -9.82 9.54 7.96
C ARG A 27 -11.21 10.00 8.33
N GLY A 28 -12.04 10.31 7.33
CA GLY A 28 -13.44 10.65 7.53
C GLY A 28 -14.15 9.59 8.38
N TYR A 29 -14.11 8.34 7.94
CA TYR A 29 -14.81 7.25 8.62
C TYR A 29 -14.23 6.97 10.01
N VAL A 30 -12.91 6.95 10.16
CA VAL A 30 -12.25 6.70 11.45
C VAL A 30 -12.62 7.75 12.49
N TRP A 31 -12.62 9.03 12.12
CA TRP A 31 -12.80 10.11 13.09
C TRP A 31 -14.25 10.59 13.25
N ARG A 32 -15.10 10.38 12.25
CA ARG A 32 -16.46 10.96 12.21
C ARG A 32 -17.54 9.99 11.76
N GLY A 33 -17.22 8.75 11.42
CA GLY A 33 -18.18 7.78 10.89
C GLY A 33 -18.76 8.14 9.52
N ARG A 34 -18.19 9.12 8.80
CA ARG A 34 -18.68 9.63 7.51
C ARG A 34 -17.52 9.94 6.56
N LYS A 35 -17.76 10.02 5.25
CA LYS A 35 -16.70 10.20 4.24
C LYS A 35 -15.76 11.40 4.48
N GLU A 36 -16.23 12.45 5.16
CA GLU A 36 -15.48 13.69 5.35
C GLU A 36 -15.16 14.01 6.82
N ALA A 37 -13.91 14.37 7.07
CA ALA A 37 -13.42 14.96 8.32
C ALA A 37 -12.67 16.27 8.05
N LYS A 38 -12.89 17.27 8.90
CA LYS A 38 -12.14 18.54 8.94
C LYS A 38 -10.96 18.43 9.92
N GLY A 39 -10.01 19.35 9.84
CA GLY A 39 -8.76 19.31 10.63
C GLY A 39 -8.96 19.08 12.14
N GLY A 40 -9.92 19.79 12.76
CA GLY A 40 -10.25 19.64 14.18
C GLY A 40 -10.94 18.34 14.57
N HIS A 41 -11.15 17.39 13.65
CA HIS A 41 -11.72 16.08 13.96
C HIS A 41 -10.66 14.98 14.10
N CYS A 42 -9.45 15.21 13.60
CA CYS A 42 -8.38 14.22 13.65
C CYS A 42 -7.69 14.26 15.02
N LEU A 43 -7.97 13.29 15.89
CA LEU A 43 -7.34 13.21 17.22
C LEU A 43 -5.87 12.79 17.15
N VAL A 44 -5.50 12.03 16.12
CA VAL A 44 -4.15 11.50 15.91
C VAL A 44 -3.70 11.75 14.48
N ALA A 45 -2.44 12.15 14.31
CA ALA A 45 -1.83 12.33 13.00
C ALA A 45 -1.85 11.02 12.19
N TRP A 46 -2.23 11.10 10.91
CA TRP A 46 -2.45 9.92 10.07
C TRP A 46 -1.23 8.96 10.00
N PRO A 47 0.02 9.44 9.89
CA PRO A 47 1.20 8.55 9.88
C PRO A 47 1.44 7.80 11.21
N LYS A 48 0.82 8.22 12.33
CA LYS A 48 0.83 7.46 13.59
C LYS A 48 -0.27 6.41 13.60
N VAL A 49 -1.45 6.75 13.07
CA VAL A 49 -2.59 5.82 12.92
C VAL A 49 -2.20 4.61 12.07
N THR A 50 -1.45 4.82 10.99
CA THR A 50 -1.08 3.76 10.04
C THR A 50 0.10 2.88 10.47
N ARG A 51 0.62 3.07 11.69
CA ARG A 51 1.69 2.23 12.22
C ARG A 51 1.15 0.84 12.62
N PRO A 52 2.03 -0.18 12.63
CA PRO A 52 1.74 -1.45 13.30
C PRO A 52 1.26 -1.24 14.73
N LYS A 53 0.42 -2.14 15.23
CA LYS A 53 -0.15 -2.03 16.59
C LYS A 53 0.94 -2.16 17.66
N GLU A 54 1.95 -2.96 17.37
CA GLU A 54 3.14 -3.19 18.19
C GLU A 54 3.97 -1.90 18.35
N LEU A 55 3.82 -0.95 17.41
CA LEU A 55 4.46 0.38 17.44
C LEU A 55 3.48 1.49 17.86
N GLY A 56 2.38 1.15 18.52
CA GLY A 56 1.38 2.10 19.04
C GLY A 56 0.44 2.69 17.98
N GLY A 57 0.35 2.08 16.79
CA GLY A 57 -0.61 2.47 15.76
C GLY A 57 -1.96 1.76 15.88
N PHE A 58 -2.89 2.09 14.98
CA PHE A 58 -4.24 1.50 14.99
C PHE A 58 -4.30 0.19 14.18
N GLY A 59 -3.19 -0.22 13.55
CA GLY A 59 -3.15 -1.36 12.65
C GLY A 59 -3.86 -1.11 11.32
N ILE A 60 -4.10 0.16 10.96
CA ILE A 60 -4.57 0.54 9.63
C ILE A 60 -3.37 0.51 8.68
N SER A 61 -3.46 -0.20 7.56
CA SER A 61 -2.34 -0.29 6.63
C SER A 61 -2.01 1.05 5.99
N ASP A 62 -0.73 1.42 6.01
CA ASP A 62 -0.17 2.47 5.16
C ASP A 62 -0.30 2.06 3.68
N LEU A 63 -1.04 2.84 2.91
CA LEU A 63 -1.33 2.52 1.51
C LEU A 63 -0.10 2.46 0.62
N HIS A 64 0.87 3.34 0.86
CA HIS A 64 2.06 3.40 0.05
C HIS A 64 2.92 2.16 0.29
N ARG A 65 3.18 1.84 1.57
CA ARG A 65 3.93 0.63 1.95
C ARG A 65 3.23 -0.65 1.51
N LEU A 66 1.90 -0.70 1.67
CA LEU A 66 1.10 -1.85 1.22
C LEU A 66 1.22 -2.06 -0.30
N THR A 67 1.18 -0.98 -1.08
CA THR A 67 1.33 -1.04 -2.53
C THR A 67 2.71 -1.56 -2.92
N ILE A 68 3.77 -1.05 -2.29
CA ILE A 68 5.14 -1.54 -2.51
C ILE A 68 5.23 -3.03 -2.20
N ALA A 69 4.73 -3.45 -1.03
CA ALA A 69 4.79 -4.85 -0.59
C ALA A 69 4.01 -5.79 -1.53
N LEU A 70 2.79 -5.42 -1.93
CA LEU A 70 1.98 -6.24 -2.84
C LEU A 70 2.59 -6.32 -4.24
N ARG A 71 3.17 -5.22 -4.73
CA ARG A 71 3.79 -5.17 -6.06
C ARG A 71 5.10 -5.96 -6.14
N ALA A 72 5.81 -6.15 -5.04
CA ALA A 72 7.00 -7.01 -4.98
C ALA A 72 6.72 -8.46 -5.39
N ARG A 73 5.46 -8.91 -5.30
CA ARG A 73 5.00 -10.21 -5.80
C ARG A 73 5.36 -10.45 -7.27
N TRP A 74 5.23 -9.44 -8.13
CA TRP A 74 5.42 -9.61 -9.57
C TRP A 74 6.87 -9.90 -9.98
N PRO A 75 7.88 -9.09 -9.59
CA PRO A 75 9.27 -9.43 -9.84
C PRO A 75 9.68 -10.74 -9.16
N TRP A 76 9.15 -11.05 -7.97
CA TRP A 76 9.38 -12.35 -7.32
C TRP A 76 8.86 -13.52 -8.15
N LEU A 77 7.63 -13.43 -8.68
CA LEU A 77 7.06 -14.47 -9.55
C LEU A 77 7.81 -14.61 -10.87
N LYS A 78 8.29 -13.49 -11.45
CA LYS A 78 9.12 -13.51 -12.64
C LYS A 78 10.44 -14.25 -12.40
N LYS A 79 11.04 -14.07 -11.21
CA LYS A 79 12.28 -14.75 -10.82
C LYS A 79 12.07 -16.25 -10.55
N THR A 80 11.01 -16.61 -9.82
CA THR A 80 10.80 -17.98 -9.33
C THR A 80 10.09 -18.90 -10.33
N ALA A 81 9.27 -18.34 -11.22
CA ALA A 81 8.50 -19.12 -12.20
C ALA A 81 8.54 -18.48 -13.60
N PRO A 82 9.73 -18.42 -14.23
CA PRO A 82 9.92 -17.72 -15.51
C PRO A 82 9.17 -18.37 -16.68
N HIS A 83 8.78 -19.64 -16.57
CA HIS A 83 8.07 -20.39 -17.62
C HIS A 83 6.55 -20.16 -17.62
N LYS A 84 6.00 -19.40 -16.66
CA LYS A 84 4.57 -19.17 -16.54
C LYS A 84 4.14 -17.98 -17.40
N ALA A 85 2.87 -17.98 -17.83
CA ALA A 85 2.31 -16.96 -18.71
C ALA A 85 2.45 -15.52 -18.18
N TRP A 86 2.49 -15.32 -16.86
CA TRP A 86 2.67 -13.98 -16.26
C TRP A 86 4.12 -13.48 -16.29
N ALA A 87 5.11 -14.31 -16.61
CA ALA A 87 6.52 -13.91 -16.64
C ALA A 87 6.83 -12.93 -17.80
N SER A 88 6.02 -12.95 -18.86
CA SER A 88 6.12 -12.04 -20.01
C SER A 88 5.40 -10.71 -19.78
N LEU A 89 4.68 -10.53 -18.67
CA LEU A 89 4.01 -9.26 -18.38
C LEU A 89 5.05 -8.16 -18.13
N SER A 90 4.95 -7.08 -18.90
CA SER A 90 5.78 -5.87 -18.75
C SER A 90 5.28 -4.99 -17.59
N ILE A 91 5.37 -5.53 -16.37
CA ILE A 91 4.93 -4.81 -15.17
C ILE A 91 5.99 -3.78 -14.79
N GLN A 92 5.66 -2.50 -14.98
CA GLN A 92 6.49 -1.38 -14.51
C GLN A 92 6.58 -1.43 -12.99
N THR A 93 7.77 -1.64 -12.44
CA THR A 93 8.01 -1.65 -10.99
C THR A 93 8.75 -0.38 -10.60
N SER A 94 8.29 0.30 -9.55
CA SER A 94 9.00 1.44 -8.99
C SER A 94 10.32 1.00 -8.33
N GLU A 95 11.25 1.94 -8.20
CA GLU A 95 12.56 1.71 -7.56
C GLU A 95 12.40 1.14 -6.14
N SER A 96 11.43 1.62 -5.37
CA SER A 96 11.17 1.12 -4.01
C SER A 96 10.81 -0.37 -3.98
N VAL A 97 10.10 -0.86 -5.00
CA VAL A 97 9.75 -2.29 -5.11
C VAL A 97 10.99 -3.12 -5.44
N GLN A 98 11.83 -2.64 -6.35
CA GLN A 98 13.08 -3.32 -6.71
C GLN A 98 14.06 -3.35 -5.52
N ALA A 99 14.21 -2.23 -4.82
CA ALA A 99 15.03 -2.14 -3.60
C ALA A 99 14.56 -3.14 -2.53
N LEU A 100 13.24 -3.22 -2.29
CA LEU A 100 12.68 -4.18 -1.33
C LEU A 100 13.01 -5.64 -1.72
N LEU A 101 12.89 -5.98 -3.01
CA LEU A 101 13.19 -7.31 -3.49
C LEU A 101 14.68 -7.65 -3.39
N SER A 102 15.56 -6.71 -3.77
CA SER A 102 17.01 -6.88 -3.66
C SER A 102 17.42 -7.16 -2.21
N LEU A 103 16.93 -6.36 -1.26
CA LEU A 103 17.19 -6.57 0.18
C LEU A 103 16.73 -7.94 0.67
N ALA A 104 15.56 -8.40 0.24
CA ALA A 104 15.00 -9.69 0.65
C ALA A 104 15.73 -10.90 0.04
N VAL A 105 16.44 -10.71 -1.07
CA VAL A 105 17.15 -11.78 -1.80
C VAL A 105 18.60 -11.93 -1.36
N THR A 106 19.23 -10.89 -0.82
CA THR A 106 20.63 -10.88 -0.38
C THR A 106 20.85 -11.30 1.07
N SER A 107 19.92 -12.05 1.68
CA SER A 107 20.07 -12.64 3.03
C SER A 107 20.35 -14.13 2.98
#